data_AF-A0A3L6RFY6-F1
#
_entry.id   AF-A0A3L6RFY6-F1
#
_cell.length_a   1.000
_cell.length_b   1.000
_cell.length_c   1.000
_cell.angle_alpha   90.00
_cell.angle_beta   90.00
_cell.angle_gamma   90.00
#
_symmetry.space_group_name_H-M   'P 1'
#
loop_
_entity.id
_entity.type
_entity.pdbx_description
1 polymer ?
#
loop_
_entity_poly.entity_id
_entity_poly.type
_entity_poly.pdbx_seq_one_letter_code
_entity_poly.pdbx_strand_id
1 'polypeptide(L)'
;MVASLSTAVTSQDNRFTVVDCQQPSTAPSPAPSPPSASSTNSTFWSNVVALLDALPSSAVPTGFASLSRGNGSDRAFVRGMCRGDTTPARCATYLRDAALSIQSRCNSSSRRAAIWYDDGSGVTIPSPMFSFVSYADTNASTEYEDAFRQPIQNAAVVPDIDAFERSYNALMNNLSVRVVAVNGGSGTPSPAPMFATGAAVYDAAAPNGTMYGLLQCMRDRTPAECGRCLQDSVQRLTTCCNGHQGGVVFAYNCYLRMEIYPYYNLALDGPPLLAPAPAIFAGESPGKNRVNVTLAVAIPVGAALAVVVIVGVILYRRKVNRKKTGPDQACFAGEAHQLKA
;
A
#
# COMPACT_ATOMS: atom_id res chain seq x y z
N MET A 1 19.15 -1.49 8.10
CA MET A 1 18.57 -1.26 6.76
C MET A 1 18.91 -2.47 5.93
N VAL A 2 17.99 -3.43 5.84
CA VAL A 2 18.17 -4.61 4.98
C VAL A 2 17.57 -4.24 3.63
N ALA A 3 18.40 -4.16 2.60
CA ALA A 3 17.95 -3.93 1.25
C ALA A 3 17.43 -5.25 0.69
N SER A 4 16.12 -5.48 0.80
CA SER A 4 15.46 -6.48 -0.04
C SER A 4 15.55 -6.00 -1.48
N LEU A 5 16.35 -6.69 -2.31
CA LEU A 5 16.35 -6.54 -3.76
C LEU A 5 14.97 -7.01 -4.26
N SER A 6 14.01 -6.09 -4.26
CA SER A 6 12.72 -6.28 -4.90
C SER A 6 12.98 -6.10 -6.40
N THR A 7 13.23 -7.18 -7.13
CA THR A 7 13.03 -7.15 -8.58
C THR A 7 11.53 -7.10 -8.81
N ALA A 8 10.96 -5.89 -8.80
CA ALA A 8 9.72 -5.63 -9.50
C ALA A 8 10.02 -5.88 -10.98
N VAL A 9 9.85 -7.14 -11.41
CA VAL A 9 9.92 -7.48 -12.82
C VAL A 9 8.72 -6.79 -13.43
N THR A 10 8.93 -5.59 -13.98
CA THR A 10 7.97 -4.98 -14.89
C THR A 10 7.82 -5.96 -16.03
N SER A 11 6.74 -6.71 -15.95
CA SER A 11 6.37 -7.80 -16.84
C SER A 11 6.71 -7.47 -18.28
N GLN A 12 7.43 -8.38 -18.94
CA GLN A 12 7.67 -8.29 -20.38
C GLN A 12 6.39 -8.41 -21.23
N ASP A 13 5.19 -8.59 -20.64
CA ASP A 13 3.95 -8.77 -21.43
C ASP A 13 2.73 -7.93 -20.99
N ASN A 14 2.72 -7.21 -19.86
CA ASN A 14 1.67 -6.19 -19.61
C ASN A 14 2.13 -5.14 -18.59
N ARG A 15 2.05 -3.84 -18.92
CA ARG A 15 2.65 -2.74 -18.13
C ARG A 15 2.02 -2.52 -16.74
N PHE A 16 0.92 -3.20 -16.42
CA PHE A 16 0.10 -2.93 -15.22
C PHE A 16 -0.12 -4.13 -14.29
N THR A 17 0.29 -5.33 -14.68
CA THR A 17 0.35 -6.49 -13.78
C THR A 17 1.60 -6.41 -12.92
N VAL A 18 1.42 -6.29 -11.60
CA VAL A 18 2.53 -6.23 -10.64
C VAL A 18 2.75 -7.62 -10.06
N VAL A 19 4.00 -8.09 -10.09
CA VAL A 19 4.41 -9.37 -9.49
C VAL A 19 5.59 -9.10 -8.56
N ASP A 20 5.52 -9.64 -7.36
CA ASP A 20 6.56 -9.59 -6.35
C ASP A 20 6.93 -11.02 -5.94
N CYS A 21 8.11 -11.49 -6.37
CA CYS A 21 8.66 -12.78 -5.97
C CYS A 21 9.73 -12.55 -4.91
N GLN A 22 9.39 -12.75 -3.63
CA GLN A 22 10.32 -12.47 -2.54
C GLN A 22 11.47 -13.48 -2.55
N GLN A 23 12.69 -12.98 -2.44
CA GLN A 23 13.90 -13.80 -2.32
C GLN A 23 14.11 -14.25 -0.86
N PRO A 24 14.72 -15.42 -0.63
CA PRO A 24 15.12 -15.84 0.72
C PRO A 24 16.04 -14.77 1.34
N SER A 25 15.75 -14.34 2.58
CA SER A 25 16.60 -13.35 3.25
C SER A 25 18.01 -13.93 3.42
N THR A 26 19.03 -13.26 2.91
CA THR A 26 20.45 -13.66 3.05
C THR A 26 21.06 -13.20 4.38
N ALA A 27 20.25 -12.86 5.39
CA ALA A 27 20.79 -12.40 6.67
C ALA A 27 21.65 -13.52 7.28
N PRO A 28 22.94 -13.27 7.61
CA PRO A 28 23.77 -14.25 8.28
C PRO A 28 23.21 -14.44 9.69
N SER A 29 22.52 -15.56 9.90
CA SER A 29 22.13 -15.99 11.23
C SER A 29 23.41 -16.37 12.00
N PRO A 30 23.66 -15.87 13.22
CA PRO A 30 24.85 -16.18 14.01
C PRO A 30 24.82 -17.59 14.64
N ALA A 31 24.00 -18.50 14.12
CA ALA A 31 23.84 -19.86 14.64
C ALA A 31 24.65 -20.87 13.81
N PRO A 32 25.24 -21.91 14.44
CA PRO A 32 25.97 -22.95 13.74
C PRO A 32 25.04 -23.76 12.82
N SER A 33 25.53 -24.04 11.62
CA SER A 33 24.81 -24.67 10.51
C SER A 33 24.14 -26.01 10.89
N PRO A 34 22.84 -26.21 10.59
CA PRO A 34 22.22 -27.53 10.54
C PRO A 34 22.46 -28.22 9.17
N PRO A 35 22.22 -29.55 9.08
CA PRO A 35 22.76 -30.40 8.02
C PRO A 35 22.10 -30.16 6.65
N SER A 36 22.95 -30.23 5.62
CA SER A 36 22.69 -30.51 4.20
C SER A 36 21.30 -30.14 3.63
N ALA A 37 21.24 -28.99 2.98
CA ALA A 37 20.16 -28.60 2.08
C ALA A 37 20.11 -29.55 0.86
N SER A 38 19.19 -30.50 0.88
CA SER A 38 18.88 -31.37 -0.26
C SER A 38 17.41 -31.81 -0.18
N SER A 39 16.54 -31.15 -0.97
CA SER A 39 15.15 -31.50 -1.36
C SER A 39 13.91 -30.92 -0.63
N THR A 40 14.00 -29.82 0.14
CA THR A 40 12.81 -29.26 0.86
C THR A 40 11.94 -28.28 0.06
N ASN A 41 12.47 -27.63 -0.99
CA ASN A 41 11.69 -26.61 -1.73
C ASN A 41 10.74 -27.20 -2.79
N SER A 42 11.00 -28.41 -3.29
CA SER A 42 10.15 -29.04 -4.31
C SER A 42 8.76 -29.42 -3.77
N THR A 43 8.69 -29.93 -2.54
CA THR A 43 7.42 -30.31 -1.90
C THR A 43 6.58 -29.08 -1.54
N PHE A 44 7.21 -28.05 -0.95
CA PHE A 44 6.55 -26.76 -0.72
C PHE A 44 5.96 -26.20 -2.04
N TRP A 45 6.76 -26.17 -3.10
CA TRP A 45 6.31 -25.66 -4.40
C TRP A 45 5.17 -26.50 -4.99
N SER A 46 5.24 -27.83 -4.89
CA SER A 46 4.14 -28.71 -5.31
C SER A 46 2.84 -28.43 -4.54
N ASN A 47 2.93 -28.15 -3.23
CA ASN A 47 1.78 -27.73 -2.44
C ASN A 47 1.24 -26.37 -2.89
N VAL A 48 2.11 -25.40 -3.20
CA VAL A 48 1.71 -24.10 -3.76
C VAL A 48 0.96 -24.27 -5.08
N VAL A 49 1.51 -25.02 -6.03
CA VAL A 49 0.89 -25.26 -7.35
C VAL A 49 -0.50 -25.88 -7.19
N ALA A 50 -0.62 -26.92 -6.36
CA ALA A 50 -1.91 -27.58 -6.14
C ALA A 50 -2.95 -26.67 -5.46
N LEU A 51 -2.51 -25.74 -4.61
CA LEU A 51 -3.40 -24.73 -3.99
C LEU A 51 -3.80 -23.64 -4.99
N LEU A 52 -2.89 -23.21 -5.86
CA LEU A 52 -3.17 -22.25 -6.93
C LEU A 52 -4.17 -22.81 -7.94
N ASP A 53 -4.11 -24.10 -8.26
CA ASP A 53 -5.07 -24.78 -9.13
C ASP A 53 -6.48 -24.86 -8.51
N ALA A 54 -6.57 -25.04 -7.18
CA ALA A 54 -7.82 -25.11 -6.44
C ALA A 54 -8.43 -23.74 -6.12
N LEU A 55 -7.64 -22.66 -6.24
CA LEU A 55 -8.03 -21.32 -5.82
C LEU A 55 -9.26 -20.76 -6.56
N PRO A 56 -9.35 -20.83 -7.90
CA PRO A 56 -10.47 -20.21 -8.62
C PRO A 56 -11.82 -20.75 -8.19
N SER A 57 -11.98 -22.09 -8.12
CA SER A 57 -13.24 -22.72 -7.71
C SER A 57 -13.58 -22.43 -6.24
N SER A 58 -12.56 -22.29 -5.38
CA SER A 58 -12.76 -22.03 -3.95
C SER A 58 -13.21 -20.59 -3.69
N ALA A 59 -12.74 -19.63 -4.49
CA ALA A 59 -13.03 -18.21 -4.31
C ALA A 59 -14.33 -17.76 -4.99
N VAL A 60 -14.76 -18.42 -6.06
CA VAL A 60 -15.97 -18.05 -6.85
C VAL A 60 -17.22 -17.73 -6.01
N PRO A 61 -17.58 -18.48 -4.96
CA PRO A 61 -18.81 -18.21 -4.21
C PRO A 61 -18.83 -16.87 -3.48
N THR A 62 -17.67 -16.34 -3.10
CA THR A 62 -17.57 -15.14 -2.23
C THR A 62 -16.63 -14.06 -2.78
N GLY A 63 -15.94 -14.33 -3.89
CA GLY A 63 -14.86 -13.51 -4.43
C GLY A 63 -13.54 -13.61 -3.66
N PHE A 64 -13.41 -14.52 -2.68
CA PHE A 64 -12.20 -14.69 -1.87
C PHE A 64 -12.02 -16.14 -1.38
N ALA A 65 -10.78 -16.61 -1.35
CA ALA A 65 -10.44 -17.84 -0.64
C ALA A 65 -9.05 -17.75 0.00
N SER A 66 -8.87 -18.48 1.10
CA SER A 66 -7.58 -18.72 1.75
C SER A 66 -7.46 -20.22 2.03
N LEU A 67 -6.43 -20.83 1.46
CA LEU A 67 -6.22 -22.27 1.42
C LEU A 67 -4.87 -22.61 2.04
N SER A 68 -4.75 -23.83 2.60
CA SER A 68 -3.48 -24.32 3.10
C SER A 68 -3.31 -25.82 2.83
N ARG A 69 -2.07 -26.25 2.63
CA ARG A 69 -1.71 -27.65 2.34
C ARG A 69 -0.31 -27.96 2.86
N GLY A 70 -0.07 -29.20 3.29
CA GLY A 70 1.21 -29.66 3.80
C GLY A 70 1.42 -29.37 5.29
N ASN A 71 2.59 -29.72 5.80
CA ASN A 71 2.96 -29.55 7.21
C ASN A 71 4.45 -29.17 7.34
N GLY A 72 4.86 -28.66 8.51
CA GLY A 72 6.26 -28.29 8.77
C GLY A 72 6.82 -27.33 7.72
N SER A 73 8.01 -27.62 7.20
CA SER A 73 8.69 -26.82 6.18
C SER A 73 8.01 -26.83 4.80
N ASP A 74 7.12 -27.78 4.56
CA ASP A 74 6.43 -27.97 3.28
C ASP A 74 5.03 -27.34 3.29
N ARG A 75 4.60 -26.79 4.43
CA ARG A 75 3.30 -26.13 4.54
C ARG A 75 3.27 -24.88 3.66
N ALA A 76 2.25 -24.80 2.82
CA ALA A 76 1.98 -23.67 1.94
C ALA A 76 0.61 -23.07 2.25
N PHE A 77 0.51 -21.77 2.04
CA PHE A 77 -0.71 -20.99 2.10
C PHE A 77 -0.88 -20.26 0.78
N VAL A 78 -2.11 -20.23 0.27
CA VAL A 78 -2.48 -19.46 -0.92
C VAL A 78 -3.75 -18.71 -0.59
N ARG A 79 -3.80 -17.43 -0.95
CA ARG A 79 -5.04 -16.65 -0.92
C ARG A 79 -5.25 -15.93 -2.22
N GLY A 80 -6.52 -15.72 -2.55
CA GLY A 80 -6.95 -15.04 -3.76
C GLY A 80 -8.18 -14.19 -3.50
N MET A 81 -8.26 -13.05 -4.19
CA MET A 81 -9.37 -12.12 -4.09
C MET A 81 -9.69 -11.52 -5.45
N CYS A 82 -10.96 -11.41 -5.79
CA CYS A 82 -11.45 -10.66 -6.94
C CYS A 82 -11.89 -9.26 -6.53
N ARG A 83 -11.88 -8.32 -7.48
CA ARG A 83 -12.48 -6.99 -7.26
C ARG A 83 -13.97 -7.14 -6.91
N GLY A 84 -14.45 -6.39 -5.93
CA GLY A 84 -15.79 -6.58 -5.33
C GLY A 84 -16.98 -6.47 -6.29
N ASP A 85 -16.82 -5.84 -7.45
CA ASP A 85 -17.83 -5.67 -8.50
C ASP A 85 -17.67 -6.68 -9.66
N THR A 86 -16.81 -7.70 -9.51
CA THR A 86 -16.56 -8.71 -10.54
C THR A 86 -17.59 -9.84 -10.48
N THR A 87 -18.16 -10.22 -11.62
CA THR A 87 -19.06 -11.38 -11.72
C THR A 87 -18.34 -12.70 -11.38
N PRO A 88 -19.03 -13.72 -10.84
CA PRO A 88 -18.40 -15.01 -10.49
C PRO A 88 -17.62 -15.66 -11.64
N ALA A 89 -18.14 -15.62 -12.88
CA ALA A 89 -17.47 -16.18 -14.06
C ALA A 89 -16.15 -15.45 -14.37
N ARG A 90 -16.15 -14.12 -14.39
CA ARG A 90 -14.93 -13.32 -14.59
C ARG A 90 -13.93 -13.49 -13.44
N CYS A 91 -14.42 -13.59 -12.21
CA CYS A 91 -13.60 -13.84 -11.03
C CYS A 91 -12.83 -15.18 -11.17
N ALA A 92 -13.50 -16.25 -11.60
CA ALA A 92 -12.86 -17.54 -11.86
C ALA A 92 -11.75 -17.42 -12.92
N THR A 93 -12.00 -16.71 -14.01
CA THR A 93 -11.03 -16.48 -15.08
C THR A 93 -9.82 -15.70 -14.57
N TYR A 94 -10.02 -14.55 -13.93
CA TYR A 94 -8.91 -13.71 -13.46
C TYR A 94 -8.05 -14.41 -12.40
N LEU A 95 -8.65 -15.18 -11.49
CA LEU A 95 -7.88 -15.96 -10.52
C LEU A 95 -7.08 -17.09 -11.18
N ARG A 96 -7.63 -17.74 -12.21
CA ARG A 96 -6.91 -18.78 -12.97
C ARG A 96 -5.72 -18.17 -13.69
N ASP A 97 -5.90 -17.05 -14.37
CA ASP A 97 -4.86 -16.41 -15.16
C ASP A 97 -3.77 -15.81 -14.25
N ALA A 98 -4.16 -15.22 -13.12
CA ALA A 98 -3.24 -14.78 -12.07
C ALA A 98 -2.44 -15.95 -11.48
N ALA A 99 -3.09 -17.09 -11.21
CA ALA A 99 -2.44 -18.30 -10.72
C ALA A 99 -1.41 -18.85 -11.71
N LEU A 100 -1.74 -18.90 -13.01
CA LEU A 100 -0.79 -19.31 -14.06
C LEU A 100 0.36 -18.30 -14.19
N SER A 101 0.07 -17.01 -14.12
CA SER A 101 1.06 -15.95 -14.27
C SER A 101 2.03 -15.87 -13.09
N ILE A 102 1.59 -16.10 -11.86
CA ILE A 102 2.51 -16.12 -10.70
C ILE A 102 3.39 -17.37 -10.72
N GLN A 103 2.86 -18.52 -11.18
CA GLN A 103 3.63 -19.75 -11.36
C GLN A 103 4.71 -19.65 -12.43
N SER A 104 4.43 -18.95 -13.54
CA SER A 104 5.41 -18.79 -14.62
C SER A 104 6.52 -17.80 -14.30
N ARG A 105 6.27 -16.86 -13.39
CA ARG A 105 7.19 -15.75 -13.07
C ARG A 105 7.98 -15.97 -11.78
N CYS A 106 7.36 -16.58 -10.78
CA CYS A 106 8.03 -16.98 -9.55
C CYS A 106 8.38 -18.46 -9.61
N ASN A 107 9.55 -18.82 -9.11
CA ASN A 107 10.03 -20.21 -9.11
C ASN A 107 10.12 -20.76 -7.67
N SER A 108 10.51 -22.04 -7.55
CA SER A 108 10.61 -22.75 -6.27
C SER A 108 11.64 -22.19 -5.28
N SER A 109 12.42 -21.16 -5.64
CA SER A 109 13.32 -20.48 -4.69
C SER A 109 12.58 -19.45 -3.82
N SER A 110 11.45 -18.92 -4.28
CA SER A 110 10.62 -17.97 -3.53
C SER A 110 9.62 -18.71 -2.64
N ARG A 111 9.68 -18.44 -1.34
CA ARG A 111 8.70 -18.96 -0.35
C ARG A 111 7.52 -18.03 -0.11
N ARG A 112 7.57 -16.81 -0.65
CA ARG A 112 6.49 -15.83 -0.63
C ARG A 112 6.43 -15.12 -1.98
N ALA A 113 5.23 -14.89 -2.49
CA ALA A 113 5.02 -14.03 -3.64
C ALA A 113 3.59 -13.51 -3.71
N ALA A 114 3.41 -12.42 -4.43
CA ALA A 114 2.11 -11.88 -4.78
C ALA A 114 2.04 -11.41 -6.23
N ILE A 115 0.84 -11.46 -6.79
CA ILE A 115 0.48 -10.85 -8.07
C ILE A 115 -0.79 -10.02 -7.90
N TRP A 116 -0.75 -8.79 -8.38
CA TRP A 116 -1.92 -7.94 -8.59
C TRP A 116 -2.19 -7.96 -10.09
N TYR A 117 -3.16 -8.81 -10.46
CA TYR A 117 -3.43 -9.18 -11.85
C TYR A 117 -4.54 -8.30 -12.43
N ASP A 118 -4.31 -7.82 -13.65
CA ASP A 118 -5.29 -7.11 -14.46
C ASP A 118 -6.16 -8.10 -15.27
N ASP A 119 -6.61 -7.75 -16.48
CA ASP A 119 -7.36 -8.67 -17.35
C ASP A 119 -6.47 -9.39 -18.37
N GLY A 120 -5.16 -9.19 -18.31
CA GLY A 120 -4.18 -9.74 -19.25
C GLY A 120 -4.29 -9.18 -20.67
N SER A 121 -5.25 -8.27 -20.95
CA SER A 121 -5.55 -7.85 -22.32
C SER A 121 -4.59 -6.80 -22.84
N GLY A 122 -3.98 -5.99 -21.97
CA GLY A 122 -3.19 -4.81 -22.36
C GLY A 122 -3.98 -3.72 -23.10
N VAL A 123 -5.30 -3.90 -23.28
CA VAL A 123 -6.17 -3.01 -24.08
C VAL A 123 -6.75 -1.87 -23.23
N THR A 124 -7.08 -2.14 -21.97
CA THR A 124 -7.67 -1.11 -21.09
C THR A 124 -6.55 -0.33 -20.42
N ILE A 125 -6.24 0.90 -20.85
CA ILE A 125 -5.25 1.76 -20.17
C ILE A 125 -5.96 2.88 -19.43
N PRO A 126 -5.68 3.08 -18.12
CA PRO A 126 -4.96 2.18 -17.21
C PRO A 126 -5.76 0.93 -16.77
N SER A 127 -5.10 -0.23 -16.74
CA SER A 127 -5.74 -1.53 -16.50
C SER A 127 -6.07 -1.71 -15.00
N PRO A 128 -7.33 -1.96 -14.62
CA PRO A 128 -7.68 -2.25 -13.24
C PRO A 128 -7.09 -3.56 -12.75
N MET A 129 -6.70 -3.58 -11.48
CA MET A 129 -6.59 -4.85 -10.76
C MET A 129 -7.96 -5.50 -10.73
N PHE A 130 -8.08 -6.67 -11.34
CA PHE A 130 -9.29 -7.48 -11.22
C PHE A 130 -9.14 -8.59 -10.20
N SER A 131 -7.91 -9.03 -9.94
CA SER A 131 -7.65 -10.00 -8.88
C SER A 131 -6.28 -9.83 -8.22
N PHE A 132 -6.18 -10.36 -7.01
CA PHE A 132 -4.96 -10.52 -6.25
C PHE A 132 -4.77 -12.00 -5.94
N VAL A 133 -3.56 -12.52 -6.08
CA VAL A 133 -3.18 -13.86 -5.65
C VAL A 133 -1.84 -13.79 -4.93
N SER A 134 -1.71 -14.47 -3.79
CA SER A 134 -0.43 -14.60 -3.09
C SER A 134 -0.24 -16.00 -2.54
N TYR A 135 1.01 -16.45 -2.49
CA TYR A 135 1.40 -17.65 -1.75
C TYR A 135 2.47 -17.32 -0.70
N ALA A 136 2.50 -18.10 0.38
CA ALA A 136 3.44 -17.96 1.46
C ALA A 136 3.67 -19.29 2.19
N ASP A 137 4.75 -19.37 2.97
CA ASP A 137 5.02 -20.48 3.88
C ASP A 137 4.34 -20.35 5.26
N THR A 138 3.71 -19.20 5.52
CA THR A 138 2.92 -18.93 6.73
C THR A 138 1.70 -18.07 6.37
N ASN A 139 0.67 -18.07 7.22
CA ASN A 139 -0.50 -17.20 7.07
C ASN A 139 -0.31 -15.81 7.71
N ALA A 140 0.80 -15.58 8.42
CA ALA A 140 1.12 -14.28 9.02
C ALA A 140 1.76 -13.34 7.99
N SER A 141 1.35 -12.06 8.01
CA SER A 141 2.03 -11.02 7.25
C SER A 141 3.41 -10.72 7.86
N THR A 142 4.38 -10.46 6.99
CA THR A 142 5.71 -9.98 7.39
C THR A 142 5.74 -8.46 7.48
N GLU A 143 6.76 -7.91 8.14
CA GLU A 143 6.99 -6.45 8.17
C GLU A 143 7.11 -5.87 6.74
N TYR A 144 7.73 -6.62 5.83
CA TYR A 144 7.82 -6.23 4.42
C TYR A 144 6.45 -6.15 3.76
N GLU A 145 5.60 -7.17 3.91
CA GLU A 145 4.26 -7.20 3.31
C GLU A 145 3.35 -6.12 3.90
N ASP A 146 3.47 -5.88 5.21
CA ASP A 146 2.76 -4.80 5.88
C ASP A 146 3.21 -3.42 5.38
N ALA A 147 4.51 -3.24 5.12
CA ALA A 147 5.09 -1.99 4.62
C ALA A 147 5.09 -1.83 3.09
N PHE A 148 4.70 -2.85 2.33
CA PHE A 148 4.72 -2.84 0.86
C PHE A 148 3.59 -1.96 0.30
N ARG A 149 3.96 -0.92 -0.45
CA ARG A 149 3.02 -0.06 -1.19
C ARG A 149 3.63 0.36 -2.51
N GLN A 150 3.15 -0.24 -3.59
CA GLN A 150 3.58 0.09 -4.94
C GLN A 150 2.58 1.05 -5.58
N PRO A 151 2.93 2.34 -5.74
CA PRO A 151 2.08 3.28 -6.45
C PRO A 151 2.27 3.17 -7.97
N ILE A 152 1.19 3.40 -8.70
CA ILE A 152 1.21 3.70 -10.14
C ILE A 152 0.33 4.92 -10.36
N GLN A 153 0.77 5.85 -11.20
CA GLN A 153 0.06 7.07 -11.52
C GLN A 153 0.02 7.29 -13.02
N ASN A 154 -0.97 8.06 -13.48
CA ASN A 154 -0.99 8.51 -14.87
C ASN A 154 -0.01 9.68 -15.08
N ALA A 155 0.23 10.05 -16.34
CA ALA A 155 1.19 11.11 -16.67
C ALA A 155 0.58 12.53 -16.52
N ALA A 156 -0.74 12.66 -16.66
CA ALA A 156 -1.40 13.95 -16.67
C ALA A 156 -1.71 14.45 -15.25
N VAL A 157 -1.56 15.76 -15.05
CA VAL A 157 -1.78 16.43 -13.76
C VAL A 157 -2.96 17.38 -13.90
N VAL A 158 -3.71 17.57 -12.82
CA VAL A 158 -4.81 18.54 -12.76
C VAL A 158 -4.30 20.00 -12.64
N PRO A 159 -5.06 21.00 -13.12
CA PRO A 159 -4.66 22.40 -13.01
C PRO A 159 -4.63 22.92 -11.56
N ASP A 160 -5.66 22.58 -10.76
CA ASP A 160 -5.75 22.95 -9.34
C ASP A 160 -5.46 21.71 -8.47
N ILE A 161 -4.18 21.53 -8.14
CA ILE A 161 -3.69 20.40 -7.34
C ILE A 161 -4.29 20.43 -5.93
N ASP A 162 -4.43 21.61 -5.33
CA ASP A 162 -4.90 21.74 -3.95
C ASP A 162 -6.40 21.40 -3.82
N ALA A 163 -7.23 21.83 -4.77
CA ALA A 163 -8.65 21.46 -4.82
C ALA A 163 -8.84 19.96 -5.08
N PHE A 164 -8.02 19.40 -5.96
CA PHE A 164 -8.02 17.97 -6.24
C PHE A 164 -7.62 17.16 -4.99
N GLU A 165 -6.54 17.53 -4.31
CA GLU A 165 -6.05 16.84 -3.12
C GLU A 165 -7.07 16.90 -1.97
N ARG A 166 -7.72 18.05 -1.73
CA ARG A 166 -8.80 18.16 -0.75
C ARG A 166 -9.95 17.19 -1.05
N SER A 167 -10.36 17.13 -2.30
CA SER A 167 -11.47 16.27 -2.76
C SER A 167 -11.08 14.78 -2.69
N TYR A 168 -9.85 14.45 -3.06
CA TYR A 168 -9.28 13.10 -2.93
C TYR A 168 -9.28 12.62 -1.48
N ASN A 169 -8.72 13.42 -0.56
CA ASN A 169 -8.65 13.07 0.86
C ASN A 169 -10.06 12.92 1.46
N ALA A 170 -11.00 13.80 1.11
CA ALA A 170 -12.39 13.70 1.55
C ALA A 170 -13.06 12.41 1.05
N LEU A 171 -12.91 12.09 -0.24
CA LEU A 171 -13.46 10.88 -0.84
C LEU A 171 -12.86 9.62 -0.20
N MET A 172 -11.54 9.52 -0.13
CA MET A 172 -10.86 8.33 0.38
C MET A 172 -11.12 8.10 1.87
N ASN A 173 -11.22 9.15 2.68
CA ASN A 173 -11.60 9.03 4.09
C ASN A 173 -13.04 8.53 4.24
N ASN A 174 -13.98 9.06 3.45
CA ASN A 174 -15.36 8.59 3.44
C ASN A 174 -15.46 7.10 3.05
N LEU A 175 -14.76 6.70 1.98
CA LEU A 175 -14.71 5.32 1.54
C LEU A 175 -14.08 4.41 2.60
N SER A 176 -13.00 4.86 3.26
CA SER A 176 -12.33 4.08 4.30
C SER A 176 -13.27 3.75 5.46
N VAL A 177 -14.09 4.72 5.89
CA VAL A 177 -15.12 4.50 6.92
C VAL A 177 -16.14 3.45 6.46
N ARG A 178 -16.60 3.52 5.21
CA ARG A 178 -17.58 2.56 4.66
C ARG A 178 -17.01 1.14 4.55
N VAL A 179 -15.73 1.00 4.17
CA VAL A 179 -15.06 -0.30 4.05
C VAL A 179 -15.01 -1.04 5.39
N VAL A 180 -14.72 -0.32 6.48
CA VAL A 180 -14.51 -0.90 7.82
C VAL A 180 -15.75 -0.80 8.73
N ALA A 181 -16.86 -0.28 8.22
CA ALA A 181 -18.08 -0.08 9.00
C ALA A 181 -18.61 -1.41 9.54
N VAL A 182 -18.64 -1.53 10.87
CA VAL A 182 -19.31 -2.63 11.57
C VAL A 182 -20.60 -2.07 12.16
N ASN A 183 -21.74 -2.42 11.58
CA ASN A 183 -23.03 -1.98 12.09
C ASN A 183 -23.50 -2.93 13.20
N GLY A 184 -23.44 -2.45 14.44
CA GLY A 184 -24.02 -3.09 15.62
C GLY A 184 -25.33 -2.41 16.02
N GLY A 185 -26.40 -2.62 15.24
CA GLY A 185 -27.76 -2.39 15.71
C GLY A 185 -28.27 -3.55 16.57
N SER A 186 -29.48 -3.48 17.10
CA SER A 186 -30.16 -4.52 17.90
C SER A 186 -30.46 -5.85 17.15
N GLY A 187 -29.78 -6.11 16.04
CA GLY A 187 -29.82 -7.35 15.26
C GLY A 187 -28.43 -7.98 15.12
N THR A 188 -28.35 -9.05 14.33
CA THR A 188 -27.11 -9.78 14.07
C THR A 188 -26.03 -8.84 13.53
N PRO A 189 -24.79 -8.83 14.07
CA PRO A 189 -23.71 -8.02 13.54
C PRO A 189 -23.45 -8.35 12.08
N SER A 190 -23.62 -7.36 11.19
CA SER A 190 -23.22 -7.54 9.79
C SER A 190 -21.70 -7.42 9.68
N PRO A 191 -21.01 -8.36 9.02
CA PRO A 191 -19.59 -8.24 8.73
C PRO A 191 -19.28 -6.94 7.98
N ALA A 192 -18.11 -6.36 8.23
CA ALA A 192 -17.67 -5.19 7.50
C ALA A 192 -17.64 -5.48 5.97
N PRO A 193 -18.05 -4.52 5.11
CA PRO A 193 -18.12 -4.75 3.67
C PRO A 193 -16.77 -5.10 3.02
N MET A 194 -15.66 -4.59 3.56
CA MET A 194 -14.29 -4.76 3.01
C MET A 194 -14.11 -4.26 1.56
N PHE A 195 -15.10 -3.54 1.01
CA PHE A 195 -15.10 -2.98 -0.34
C PHE A 195 -16.01 -1.75 -0.39
N ALA A 196 -15.58 -0.67 -1.03
CA ALA A 196 -16.41 0.49 -1.31
C ALA A 196 -15.95 1.26 -2.55
N THR A 197 -16.91 1.81 -3.27
CA THR A 197 -16.74 2.74 -4.40
C THR A 197 -17.44 4.06 -4.13
N GLY A 198 -17.02 5.12 -4.80
CA GLY A 198 -17.72 6.40 -4.75
C GLY A 198 -17.06 7.46 -5.63
N ALA A 199 -17.74 8.59 -5.77
CA ALA A 199 -17.28 9.71 -6.59
C ALA A 199 -17.28 11.02 -5.80
N ALA A 200 -16.41 11.94 -6.21
CA ALA A 200 -16.38 13.30 -5.70
C ALA A 200 -16.14 14.31 -6.84
N VAL A 201 -16.86 15.43 -6.83
CA VAL A 201 -16.61 16.54 -7.75
C VAL A 201 -15.45 17.36 -7.19
N TYR A 202 -14.40 17.57 -7.99
CA TYR A 202 -13.25 18.40 -7.64
C TYR A 202 -13.20 19.72 -8.42
N ASP A 203 -13.85 19.77 -9.59
CA ASP A 203 -13.97 20.98 -10.41
C ASP A 203 -15.30 20.95 -11.17
N ALA A 204 -16.34 21.61 -10.65
CA ALA A 204 -17.66 21.60 -11.28
C ALA A 204 -17.72 22.28 -12.66
N ALA A 205 -16.70 23.09 -13.02
CA ALA A 205 -16.63 23.78 -14.30
C ALA A 205 -15.88 22.95 -15.37
N ALA A 206 -15.11 21.95 -14.97
CA ALA A 206 -14.37 21.08 -15.88
C ALA A 206 -15.25 19.94 -16.43
N PRO A 207 -15.12 19.58 -17.73
CA PRO A 207 -15.81 18.43 -18.31
C PRO A 207 -15.52 17.10 -17.60
N ASN A 208 -14.30 16.92 -17.10
CA ASN A 208 -13.85 15.74 -16.32
C ASN A 208 -13.66 16.08 -14.84
N GLY A 209 -14.47 17.00 -14.32
CA GLY A 209 -14.38 17.52 -12.96
C GLY A 209 -14.76 16.58 -11.82
N THR A 210 -14.94 15.29 -12.10
CA THR A 210 -15.35 14.27 -11.13
C THR A 210 -14.28 13.20 -11.04
N MET A 211 -13.88 12.88 -9.81
CA MET A 211 -13.01 11.74 -9.50
C MET A 211 -13.84 10.57 -8.98
N TYR A 212 -13.37 9.36 -9.25
CA TYR A 212 -13.97 8.08 -8.89
C TYR A 212 -12.94 7.29 -8.10
N GLY A 213 -13.31 6.82 -6.91
CA GLY A 213 -12.46 6.07 -6.00
C GLY A 213 -13.00 4.67 -5.72
N LEU A 214 -12.09 3.73 -5.47
CA LEU A 214 -12.36 2.36 -5.05
C LEU A 214 -11.35 1.96 -3.99
N LEU A 215 -11.84 1.50 -2.84
CA LEU A 215 -11.05 0.91 -1.77
C LEU A 215 -11.49 -0.52 -1.50
N GLN A 216 -10.53 -1.42 -1.33
CA GLN A 216 -10.79 -2.83 -1.04
C GLN A 216 -9.76 -3.40 -0.08
N CYS A 217 -10.21 -4.20 0.88
CA CYS A 217 -9.35 -4.92 1.81
C CYS A 217 -9.45 -6.43 1.59
N MET A 218 -8.36 -7.14 1.92
CA MET A 218 -8.40 -8.60 1.97
C MET A 218 -9.38 -9.06 3.04
N ARG A 219 -10.21 -10.06 2.74
CA ARG A 219 -11.29 -10.51 3.63
C ARG A 219 -10.81 -11.28 4.87
N ASP A 220 -9.53 -11.62 4.91
CA ASP A 220 -8.84 -12.24 6.04
C ASP A 220 -8.18 -11.21 6.98
N ARG A 221 -8.50 -9.91 6.84
CA ARG A 221 -8.08 -8.83 7.74
C ARG A 221 -9.20 -8.40 8.66
N THR A 222 -8.82 -7.99 9.87
CA THR A 222 -9.74 -7.28 10.77
C THR A 222 -10.04 -5.87 10.24
N PRO A 223 -11.16 -5.25 10.64
CA PRO A 223 -11.45 -3.86 10.29
C PRO A 223 -10.33 -2.88 10.68
N ALA A 224 -9.65 -3.12 11.80
CA ALA A 224 -8.54 -2.28 12.26
C ALA A 224 -7.27 -2.43 11.42
N GLU A 225 -6.93 -3.65 10.99
CA GLU A 225 -5.81 -3.88 10.06
C GLU A 225 -6.10 -3.30 8.68
N CYS A 226 -7.33 -3.50 8.19
CA CYS A 226 -7.81 -2.91 6.95
C CYS A 226 -7.72 -1.38 6.99
N GLY A 227 -8.25 -0.75 8.04
CA GLY A 227 -8.21 0.71 8.21
C GLY A 227 -6.79 1.28 8.18
N ARG A 228 -5.84 0.62 8.85
CA ARG A 228 -4.41 1.02 8.81
C ARG A 228 -3.81 0.90 7.41
N CYS A 229 -4.04 -0.22 6.72
CA CYS A 229 -3.53 -0.41 5.35
C CYS A 229 -4.08 0.67 4.40
N LEU A 230 -5.38 0.97 4.50
CA LEU A 230 -6.01 2.00 3.68
C LEU A 230 -5.46 3.38 3.99
N GLN A 231 -5.33 3.75 5.27
CA GLN A 231 -4.76 5.04 5.67
C GLN A 231 -3.35 5.25 5.09
N ASP A 232 -2.48 4.25 5.23
CA ASP A 232 -1.12 4.28 4.70
C ASP A 232 -1.12 4.37 3.16
N SER A 233 -2.03 3.66 2.50
CA SER A 233 -2.17 3.68 1.03
C SER A 233 -2.69 5.02 0.51
N VAL A 234 -3.64 5.64 1.21
CA VAL A 234 -4.15 6.98 0.90
C VAL A 234 -3.02 7.98 0.96
N GLN A 235 -2.23 7.97 2.05
CA GLN A 235 -1.09 8.85 2.22
C GLN A 235 0.00 8.61 1.18
N ARG A 236 0.24 7.34 0.81
CA ARG A 236 1.24 6.97 -0.20
C ARG A 236 0.96 7.65 -1.52
N LEU A 237 -0.30 7.64 -1.98
CA LEU A 237 -0.65 8.25 -3.26
C LEU A 237 -0.50 9.78 -3.22
N THR A 238 -0.90 10.43 -2.14
CA THR A 238 -0.67 11.87 -1.94
C THR A 238 0.81 12.23 -1.96
N THR A 239 1.66 11.40 -1.32
CA THR A 239 3.09 11.71 -1.20
C THR A 239 3.88 11.41 -2.48
N CYS A 240 3.54 10.34 -3.22
CA CYS A 240 4.27 9.97 -4.43
C CYS A 240 3.81 10.72 -5.68
N CYS A 241 2.52 11.09 -5.70
CA CYS A 241 1.78 11.23 -6.95
C CYS A 241 0.74 12.37 -6.86
N ASN A 242 1.06 13.43 -6.10
CA ASN A 242 0.15 14.55 -5.91
C ASN A 242 -0.27 15.19 -7.25
N GLY A 243 -1.55 15.53 -7.37
CA GLY A 243 -2.12 16.20 -8.55
C GLY A 243 -2.29 15.34 -9.79
N HIS A 244 -1.77 14.10 -9.82
CA HIS A 244 -1.98 13.21 -10.95
C HIS A 244 -3.47 12.83 -11.09
N GLN A 245 -3.99 12.85 -12.31
CA GLN A 245 -5.41 12.63 -12.63
C GLN A 245 -5.90 11.19 -12.35
N GLY A 246 -5.02 10.32 -11.89
CA GLY A 246 -5.30 8.91 -11.68
C GLY A 246 -4.13 8.23 -10.98
N GLY A 247 -4.47 7.28 -10.11
CA GLY A 247 -3.51 6.67 -9.22
C GLY A 247 -4.02 5.37 -8.60
N VAL A 248 -3.09 4.43 -8.42
CA VAL A 248 -3.30 3.11 -7.82
C VAL A 248 -2.26 2.90 -6.74
N VAL A 249 -2.63 2.27 -5.64
CA VAL A 249 -1.68 1.71 -4.67
C VAL A 249 -1.97 0.24 -4.48
N PHE A 250 -0.99 -0.60 -4.84
CA PHE A 250 -1.00 -2.02 -4.56
C PHE A 250 -0.33 -2.30 -3.21
N ALA A 251 -1.07 -2.94 -2.30
CA ALA A 251 -0.56 -3.47 -1.05
C ALA A 251 -1.00 -4.93 -0.86
N TYR A 252 -0.33 -5.65 0.04
CA TYR A 252 -0.68 -7.05 0.33
C TYR A 252 -2.03 -7.19 1.04
N ASN A 253 -2.46 -6.17 1.78
CA ASN A 253 -3.63 -6.24 2.66
C ASN A 253 -4.79 -5.33 2.20
N CYS A 254 -4.55 -4.44 1.25
CA CYS A 254 -5.56 -3.55 0.69
C CYS A 254 -5.18 -3.07 -0.72
N TYR A 255 -6.15 -2.47 -1.38
CA TYR A 255 -6.04 -1.91 -2.72
C TYR A 255 -6.77 -0.57 -2.76
N LEU A 256 -6.12 0.42 -3.37
CA LEU A 256 -6.68 1.74 -3.60
C LEU A 256 -6.56 2.07 -5.09
N ARG A 257 -7.63 2.58 -5.68
CA ARG A 257 -7.59 3.20 -7.00
C ARG A 257 -8.43 4.48 -7.01
N MET A 258 -7.94 5.46 -7.76
CA MET A 258 -8.62 6.70 -8.09
C MET A 258 -8.38 7.06 -9.56
N GLU A 259 -9.42 7.51 -10.25
CA GLU A 259 -9.35 8.00 -11.64
C GLU A 259 -10.35 9.14 -11.85
N ILE A 260 -10.15 9.98 -12.87
CA ILE A 260 -11.12 11.02 -13.29
C ILE A 260 -12.14 10.53 -14.34
N TYR A 261 -12.26 9.21 -14.52
CA TYR A 261 -13.27 8.60 -15.39
C TYR A 261 -13.84 7.34 -14.71
N PRO A 262 -15.08 6.91 -15.05
CA PRO A 262 -15.67 5.71 -14.48
C PRO A 262 -14.94 4.42 -14.90
N TYR A 263 -14.66 3.52 -13.95
CA TYR A 263 -13.98 2.22 -14.19
C TYR A 263 -14.57 1.03 -13.41
N TYR A 264 -15.70 1.24 -12.76
CA TYR A 264 -16.49 0.26 -12.02
C TYR A 264 -17.98 0.50 -12.28
N ASN A 265 -18.83 -0.40 -11.80
CA ASN A 265 -20.27 -0.25 -11.95
C ASN A 265 -20.81 0.88 -11.06
N LEU A 266 -21.18 2.02 -11.67
CA LEU A 266 -21.71 3.20 -10.96
C LEU A 266 -23.05 2.94 -10.25
N ALA A 267 -23.77 1.86 -10.58
CA ALA A 267 -24.99 1.48 -9.85
C ALA A 267 -24.73 1.10 -8.38
N LEU A 268 -23.46 0.96 -7.98
CA LEU A 268 -23.05 0.67 -6.60
C LEU A 268 -22.96 1.94 -5.72
N ASP A 269 -23.08 3.13 -6.31
CA ASP A 269 -22.82 4.40 -5.64
C ASP A 269 -24.10 5.18 -5.28
N GLY A 270 -23.97 6.05 -4.27
CA GLY A 270 -24.92 7.15 -4.02
C GLY A 270 -24.53 8.42 -4.80
N PRO A 271 -25.24 9.56 -4.59
CA PRO A 271 -24.87 10.84 -5.21
C PRO A 271 -23.40 11.21 -4.92
N PRO A 272 -22.66 11.78 -5.91
CA PRO A 272 -21.28 12.19 -5.70
C PRO A 272 -21.12 13.19 -4.55
N LEU A 273 -20.02 13.07 -3.81
CA LEU A 273 -19.65 14.07 -2.81
C LEU A 273 -19.27 15.38 -3.51
N LEU A 274 -19.69 16.51 -2.95
CA LEU A 274 -19.28 17.83 -3.44
C LEU A 274 -17.92 18.20 -2.87
N ALA A 275 -17.13 18.97 -3.64
CA ALA A 275 -15.87 19.52 -3.18
C ALA A 275 -16.08 20.27 -1.84
N PRO A 276 -15.22 20.03 -0.84
CA PRO A 276 -15.20 20.88 0.36
C PRO A 276 -14.95 22.33 -0.06
N ALA A 277 -15.75 23.27 0.44
CA ALA A 277 -15.53 24.68 0.17
C ALA A 277 -14.12 25.09 0.64
N PRO A 278 -13.42 26.00 -0.08
CA PRO A 278 -12.18 26.57 0.41
C PRO A 278 -12.41 27.16 1.80
N ALA A 279 -11.50 26.91 2.74
CA ALA A 279 -11.57 27.51 4.07
C ALA A 279 -11.40 29.04 3.92
N ILE A 280 -12.51 29.77 3.85
CA ILE A 280 -12.51 31.22 3.99
C ILE A 280 -12.22 31.46 5.46
N PHE A 281 -11.02 31.93 5.78
CA PHE A 281 -10.75 32.58 7.05
C PHE A 281 -11.57 33.88 7.07
N ALA A 282 -12.85 33.76 7.44
CA ALA A 282 -13.69 34.91 7.74
C ALA A 282 -13.13 35.53 9.03
N GLY A 283 -12.43 36.65 8.89
CA GLY A 283 -12.06 37.49 10.00
C GLY A 283 -13.33 38.03 10.65
N GLU A 284 -13.65 37.53 11.83
CA GLU A 284 -14.76 38.04 12.63
C GLU A 284 -14.25 39.10 13.62
N SER A 285 -14.88 40.26 13.60
CA SER A 285 -14.73 41.34 14.58
C SER A 285 -16.10 41.62 15.22
N PRO A 286 -16.17 42.20 16.43
CA PRO A 286 -16.38 41.44 17.64
C PRO A 286 -17.74 41.72 18.32
N GLY A 287 -18.46 40.66 18.69
CA GLY A 287 -19.67 40.70 19.51
C GLY A 287 -19.37 40.45 20.99
N LYS A 288 -19.40 41.53 21.76
CA LYS A 288 -19.14 41.65 23.20
C LYS A 288 -20.00 40.71 24.08
N ASN A 289 -19.35 39.84 24.86
CA ASN A 289 -19.79 39.44 26.20
C ASN A 289 -18.54 39.17 27.07
N ARG A 290 -18.37 39.99 28.11
CA ARG A 290 -17.21 40.01 29.01
C ARG A 290 -17.29 38.84 30.00
N VAL A 291 -16.35 37.92 29.89
CA VAL A 291 -15.89 37.09 31.03
C VAL A 291 -14.39 37.34 31.13
N ASN A 292 -13.97 38.05 32.17
CA ASN A 292 -12.57 38.40 32.40
C ASN A 292 -11.79 37.14 32.82
N VAL A 293 -11.04 36.56 31.89
CA VAL A 293 -9.94 35.63 32.20
C VAL A 293 -8.65 36.30 31.75
N THR A 294 -7.97 36.95 32.68
CA THR A 294 -6.66 37.57 32.46
C THR A 294 -5.61 36.46 32.41
N LEU A 295 -5.33 35.93 31.22
CA LEU A 295 -4.20 35.02 31.01
C LEU A 295 -2.93 35.87 30.86
N ALA A 296 -2.26 36.14 31.98
CA ALA A 296 -0.93 36.73 31.99
C ALA A 296 0.07 35.70 31.46
N VAL A 297 0.49 35.86 30.20
CA VAL A 297 1.62 35.13 29.63
C VAL A 297 2.91 35.69 30.24
N ALA A 298 3.28 35.18 31.41
CA ALA A 298 4.62 35.34 31.94
C ALA A 298 5.51 34.28 31.28
N ILE A 299 6.30 34.69 30.29
CA ILE A 299 7.40 33.89 29.78
C ILE A 299 8.49 33.93 30.87
N PRO A 300 8.82 32.82 31.55
CA PRO A 300 9.99 32.83 32.42
C PRO A 300 11.19 32.83 31.49
N VAL A 301 11.81 34.00 31.35
CA VAL A 301 13.09 34.20 30.64
C VAL A 301 14.14 33.16 31.07
N GLY A 302 14.01 32.62 32.30
CA GLY A 302 14.80 31.50 32.81
C GLY A 302 14.68 30.19 32.02
N ALA A 303 13.51 29.84 31.46
CA ALA A 303 13.34 28.61 30.69
C ALA A 303 14.05 28.69 29.32
N ALA A 304 13.96 29.86 28.66
CA ALA A 304 14.69 30.10 27.41
C ALA A 304 16.21 30.10 27.65
N LEU A 305 16.69 30.73 28.72
CA LEU A 305 18.10 30.71 29.09
C LEU A 305 18.59 29.30 29.44
N ALA A 306 17.80 28.51 30.15
CA ALA A 306 18.14 27.11 30.46
C ALA A 306 18.28 26.26 29.19
N VAL A 307 17.38 26.40 28.22
CA VAL A 307 17.46 25.69 26.93
C VAL A 307 18.72 26.10 26.16
N VAL A 308 19.06 27.39 26.12
CA VAL A 308 20.27 27.89 25.45
C VAL A 308 21.54 27.32 26.11
N VAL A 309 21.59 27.28 27.45
CA VAL A 309 22.73 26.69 28.18
C VAL A 309 22.84 25.18 27.91
N ILE A 310 21.72 24.45 27.93
CA ILE A 310 21.70 23.00 27.65
C ILE A 310 22.21 22.72 26.23
N VAL A 311 21.73 23.46 25.23
CA VAL A 311 22.19 23.33 23.84
C VAL A 311 23.67 23.68 23.73
N GLY A 312 24.13 24.74 24.40
CA GLY A 312 25.54 25.12 24.46
C GLY A 312 26.44 24.02 25.03
N VAL A 313 26.01 23.38 26.13
CA VAL A 313 26.73 22.24 26.75
C VAL A 313 26.76 21.02 25.82
N ILE A 314 25.66 20.71 25.13
CA ILE A 314 25.60 19.60 24.17
C ILE A 314 26.55 19.84 23.00
N LEU A 315 26.57 21.05 22.43
CA LEU A 315 27.46 21.42 21.34
C LEU A 315 28.93 21.44 21.78
N TYR A 316 29.22 21.92 22.99
CA TYR A 316 30.57 21.88 23.57
C TYR A 316 31.05 20.43 23.77
N ARG A 317 30.21 19.55 24.34
CA ARG A 317 30.53 18.13 24.50
C ARG A 317 30.74 17.43 23.15
N ARG A 318 29.94 17.75 22.13
CA ARG A 318 30.13 17.25 20.76
C ARG A 318 31.46 17.72 20.15
N LYS A 319 31.87 18.97 20.40
CA LYS A 319 33.14 19.52 19.91
C LYS A 319 34.35 18.90 20.64
N VAL A 320 34.25 18.65 21.94
CA VAL A 320 35.28 17.95 22.72
C VAL A 320 35.41 16.49 22.30
N ASN A 321 34.29 15.79 22.06
CA ASN A 321 34.31 14.42 21.56
C ASN A 321 34.84 14.34 20.12
N ARG A 322 34.53 15.31 19.24
CA ARG A 322 35.14 15.42 17.91
C ARG A 322 36.65 15.66 17.94
N LYS A 323 37.19 16.29 18.99
CA LYS A 323 38.65 16.44 19.17
C LYS A 323 39.34 15.18 19.72
N LYS A 324 38.59 14.19 20.22
CA LYS A 324 39.12 12.90 20.69
C LYS A 324 39.14 11.81 19.62
N THR A 325 38.58 12.08 18.44
CA THR A 325 38.70 11.21 17.26
C THR A 325 39.47 11.99 16.20
N GLY A 326 40.80 11.86 16.24
CA GLY A 326 41.68 12.36 15.17
C GLY A 326 41.41 11.63 13.85
N PRO A 327 41.79 12.23 12.71
CA PRO A 327 41.43 11.73 11.39
C PRO A 327 42.37 10.59 10.99
N ASP A 328 41.84 9.41 10.70
CA ASP A 328 42.53 8.44 9.86
C ASP A 328 41.63 7.99 8.70
N GLN A 329 42.19 8.22 7.50
CA GLN A 329 41.94 7.58 6.21
C GLN A 329 40.57 7.74 5.55
N ALA A 330 40.53 8.70 4.62
CA ALA A 330 39.84 8.55 3.35
C ALA A 330 40.87 8.35 2.22
N CYS A 331 40.44 7.63 1.18
CA CYS A 331 41.00 7.44 -0.16
C CYS A 331 41.85 6.19 -0.40
N PHE A 332 41.22 5.18 -1.00
CA PHE A 332 41.70 4.62 -2.27
C PHE A 332 40.50 4.37 -3.19
N ALA A 333 40.33 5.27 -4.16
CA ALA A 333 39.57 5.05 -5.39
C ALA A 333 40.49 5.47 -6.54
N GLY A 334 40.47 4.66 -7.60
CA GLY A 334 41.56 4.48 -8.55
C GLY A 334 41.92 5.67 -9.41
N GLU A 335 43.20 5.70 -9.75
CA GLU A 335 43.78 6.53 -10.80
C GLU A 335 43.97 5.65 -12.04
N ALA A 336 43.51 6.15 -13.18
CA ALA A 336 43.76 5.57 -14.50
C ALA A 336 45.15 5.99 -14.97
N HIS A 337 45.94 5.07 -15.55
CA HIS A 337 46.84 5.42 -16.64
C HIS A 337 47.27 4.22 -17.49
N GLN A 338 47.41 4.55 -18.77
CA GLN A 338 47.68 3.77 -19.98
C GLN A 338 49.17 3.41 -20.21
N LEU A 339 49.41 2.43 -21.12
CA LEU A 339 50.65 2.03 -21.83
C LEU A 339 51.78 1.42 -20.95
N LYS A 340 52.56 0.39 -21.33
CA LYS A 340 53.09 -0.06 -22.63
C LYS A 340 53.77 -1.43 -22.42
N ALA A 341 53.90 -2.17 -23.54
CA ALA A 341 54.68 -3.41 -23.79
C ALA A 341 54.02 -4.74 -23.41
#